data_AF-W2CGZ2-F1
#
_entry.id   AF-W2CGZ2-F1
#
_cell.length_a   1.000
_cell.length_b   1.000
_cell.length_c   1.000
_cell.angle_alpha   90.00
_cell.angle_beta   90.00
_cell.angle_gamma   90.00
#
_symmetry.space_group_name_H-M   'P 1'
#
loop_
_entity.id
_entity.type
_entity.pdbx_description
1 polymer ?
#
loop_
_entity_poly.entity_id
_entity_poly.type
_entity_poly.pdbx_seq_one_letter_code
_entity_poly.pdbx_strand_id
1 'polypeptide(L)' 'IITVVPEMLDGFLNTSILARAQKKGLVEIHVHNLRDYTTDKHRRVDDYPYGGFAGMVMQCQPIDDCIAALKAERNYDEII' A
#
# COMPACT_ATOMS: atom_id res chain seq x y z
N ILE A 1 -1.33 -3.48 -4.26
CA ILE A 1 -2.05 -2.31 -3.71
C ILE A 1 -1.33 -1.85 -2.45
N ILE A 2 -0.91 -0.59 -2.37
CA ILE A 2 -0.30 -0.02 -1.16
C ILE A 2 -1.37 0.83 -0.45
N THR A 3 -1.58 0.62 0.85
CA THR A 3 -2.58 1.36 1.64
C THR A 3 -2.16 1.46 3.09
N VAL A 4 -2.73 2.42 3.82
CA VAL A 4 -2.55 2.58 5.28
C VAL A 4 -3.66 1.89 6.08
N VAL A 5 -4.71 1.40 5.40
CA VAL A 5 -5.86 0.67 5.98
C VAL A 5 -6.21 -0.56 5.14
N PRO A 6 -5.45 -1.67 5.25
CA PRO A 6 -5.70 -2.89 4.47
C PRO A 6 -7.11 -3.48 4.67
N GLU A 7 -7.64 -3.39 5.89
CA GLU A 7 -8.90 -4.02 6.30
C GLU A 7 -10.11 -3.46 5.55
N MET A 8 -10.02 -2.20 5.07
CA MET A 8 -11.07 -1.60 4.26
C MET A 8 -11.25 -2.28 2.89
N LEU A 9 -10.21 -2.95 2.38
CA LEU A 9 -10.24 -3.59 1.07
C LEU A 9 -10.70 -5.05 1.12
N ASP A 10 -10.63 -5.70 2.30
CA ASP A 10 -10.87 -7.13 2.45
C ASP A 10 -12.24 -7.55 1.89
N GLY A 11 -13.30 -6.85 2.30
CA GLY A 11 -14.66 -7.12 1.83
C GLY A 11 -14.83 -6.96 0.31
N PHE A 12 -14.19 -5.95 -0.29
CA PHE A 12 -14.29 -5.71 -1.73
C PHE A 12 -13.53 -6.79 -2.53
N LEU A 13 -12.30 -7.11 -2.11
CA LEU A 13 -11.45 -8.07 -2.81
C LEU A 13 -11.97 -9.50 -2.69
N ASN A 14 -12.63 -9.83 -1.58
CA ASN A 14 -13.10 -11.17 -1.27
C ASN A 14 -14.60 -11.41 -1.53
N THR A 15 -15.23 -10.56 -2.35
CA THR A 15 -16.64 -10.71 -2.73
C THR A 15 -16.85 -10.87 -4.25
N SER A 16 -17.93 -11.59 -4.62
CA SER A 16 -18.44 -11.69 -5.99
C SER A 16 -17.39 -12.09 -7.05
N ILE A 17 -17.19 -11.26 -8.08
CA ILE A 17 -16.34 -11.57 -9.24
C ILE A 17 -14.88 -11.71 -8.83
N LEU A 18 -14.37 -10.81 -7.97
CA LEU A 18 -12.97 -10.83 -7.53
C LEU A 18 -12.67 -12.11 -6.74
N ALA A 19 -13.54 -12.49 -5.78
CA ALA A 19 -13.40 -13.74 -5.05
C ALA A 19 -13.38 -14.97 -5.96
N ARG A 20 -14.26 -15.01 -6.97
CA ARG A 20 -14.30 -16.13 -7.93
C ARG A 20 -13.05 -16.17 -8.81
N ALA A 21 -12.53 -15.02 -9.23
CA ALA A 21 -11.31 -14.95 -10.05
C ALA A 21 -10.08 -15.43 -9.27
N GLN A 22 -9.93 -14.98 -8.01
CA GLN A 22 -8.87 -15.45 -7.12
C GLN A 22 -8.97 -16.96 -6.86
N LYS A 23 -10.16 -17.49 -6.53
CA LYS A 23 -10.38 -18.94 -6.33
C LYS A 23 -10.06 -19.79 -7.56
N LYS A 24 -10.20 -19.22 -8.76
CA LYS A 24 -9.85 -19.87 -10.03
C LYS A 24 -8.39 -19.68 -10.42
N GLY A 25 -7.59 -18.96 -9.63
CA GLY A 25 -6.19 -18.65 -9.94
C GLY A 25 -6.00 -17.75 -11.16
N LEU A 26 -7.04 -16.98 -11.55
CA LEU A 26 -6.98 -16.09 -12.72
C LEU A 26 -6.35 -14.74 -12.41
N VAL A 27 -6.30 -14.38 -11.13
CA VAL A 27 -5.71 -13.13 -10.65
C VAL A 27 -5.14 -13.36 -9.25
N GLU A 28 -4.07 -12.65 -8.95
CA GLU A 28 -3.49 -12.56 -7.61
C GLU A 28 -3.49 -11.08 -7.18
N ILE A 29 -4.05 -10.80 -6.01
CA ILE A 29 -4.17 -9.43 -5.49
C ILE A 29 -3.40 -9.34 -4.19
N HIS A 30 -2.34 -8.52 -4.21
CA HIS A 30 -1.52 -8.27 -3.03
C HIS A 30 -1.86 -6.92 -2.41
N VAL A 31 -2.12 -6.90 -1.11
CA VAL A 31 -2.34 -5.68 -0.32
C VAL A 31 -1.17 -5.51 0.64
N HIS A 32 -0.51 -4.37 0.57
CA HIS A 32 0.66 -4.03 1.37
C HIS A 32 0.29 -2.89 2.31
N ASN A 33 0.50 -3.10 3.61
CA ASN A 33 0.32 -2.05 4.60
C ASN A 33 1.56 -1.15 4.61
N LEU A 34 1.40 0.12 4.24
CA LEU A 34 2.49 1.08 4.18
C LEU A 34 3.17 1.29 5.55
N ARG A 35 2.44 1.06 6.64
CA ARG A 35 2.96 1.14 8.02
C ARG A 35 4.02 0.09 8.35
N ASP A 36 4.18 -0.93 7.52
CA ASP A 36 5.23 -1.93 7.68
C ASP A 36 6.58 -1.46 7.11
N TYR A 37 6.59 -0.37 6.33
CA TYR A 37 7.78 0.15 5.63
C TYR A 37 8.31 1.47 6.21
N THR A 38 7.70 2.00 7.27
CA THR A 38 8.21 3.22 7.93
C THR A 38 9.29 2.90 8.94
N THR A 39 10.34 3.73 8.99
CA THR A 39 11.35 3.67 10.04
C THR A 39 10.93 4.38 11.33
N ASP A 40 9.79 5.06 11.33
CA ASP A 40 9.27 5.75 12.51
C ASP A 40 8.81 4.76 13.58
N LYS A 41 9.30 4.95 14.82
CA LYS A 41 9.01 4.06 15.96
C LYS A 41 7.52 3.98 16.33
N HIS A 42 6.72 4.97 15.94
CA HIS A 42 5.28 5.01 16.16
C HIS A 42 4.47 4.61 14.92
N ARG A 43 5.14 4.10 13.88
CA ARG A 43 4.55 3.68 12.61
C ARG A 43 3.77 4.79 11.90
N ARG A 44 4.28 6.02 11.98
CA ARG A 44 3.78 7.17 11.21
C ARG A 44 4.24 7.06 9.75
N VAL A 45 3.35 7.45 8.85
CA VAL A 45 3.57 7.37 7.39
C VAL A 45 3.30 8.70 6.69
N ASP A 46 2.90 9.70 7.46
CA ASP A 46 2.53 11.04 7.06
C ASP A 46 3.17 12.05 8.03
N ASP A 47 3.36 13.28 7.54
CA ASP A 47 3.87 14.40 8.33
C ASP A 47 3.22 15.71 7.90
N TYR A 48 3.45 16.76 8.67
CA TYR A 48 3.03 18.10 8.31
C TYR A 48 3.70 18.56 7.01
N PRO A 49 2.93 19.16 6.08
CA PRO A 49 3.52 19.80 4.92
C PRO A 49 4.41 20.98 5.35
N TYR A 50 5.55 21.14 4.69
CA TYR A 50 6.32 22.37 4.81
C TYR A 50 5.49 23.59 4.36
N GLY A 51 5.70 24.73 5.01
CA GLY A 51 4.95 25.96 4.73
C GLY A 51 3.73 26.20 5.63
N GLY A 52 3.46 25.31 6.59
CA GLY A 52 2.47 25.54 7.66
C GLY A 52 1.01 25.41 7.21
N PHE A 53 0.75 24.63 6.16
CA PHE A 53 -0.61 24.33 5.73
C PHE A 53 -1.30 23.34 6.67
N ALA A 54 -2.63 23.40 6.70
CA ALA A 54 -3.43 22.43 7.45
C ALA A 54 -3.40 21.05 6.78
N GLY A 55 -3.45 20.00 7.60
CA GLY A 55 -3.46 18.61 7.14
C GLY A 55 -2.08 17.95 7.20
N MET A 56 -2.00 16.76 6.59
CA MET A 56 -0.82 15.91 6.57
C MET A 56 -0.54 15.48 5.13
N VAL A 57 0.71 15.20 4.83
CA VAL A 57 1.18 14.66 3.54
C VAL A 57 1.94 13.37 3.80
N MET A 58 1.76 12.38 2.94
CA MET A 58 2.50 11.12 3.04
C MET A 58 4.01 11.37 2.95
N GLN A 59 4.77 10.75 3.85
CA GLN A 59 6.22 10.80 3.84
C GLN A 59 6.78 10.00 2.65
N CYS A 60 7.86 10.49 2.03
CA CYS A 60 8.51 9.78 0.93
C CYS A 60 9.15 8.46 1.37
N GLN A 61 9.75 8.42 2.56
CA GLN A 61 10.51 7.27 3.06
C GLN A 61 9.73 5.93 3.00
N PRO A 62 8.55 5.79 3.63
CA PRO A 62 7.85 4.50 3.61
C PRO A 62 7.35 4.13 2.20
N ILE A 63 7.06 5.12 1.36
CA ILE A 63 6.63 4.89 -0.03
C ILE A 63 7.78 4.33 -0.84
N ASP A 64 8.95 4.97 -0.79
CA ASP A 64 10.15 4.55 -1.53
C ASP A 64 10.62 3.17 -1.08
N ASP A 65 10.71 2.92 0.23
CA ASP A 65 11.12 1.63 0.78
C ASP A 65 10.13 0.50 0.39
N CYS A 66 8.82 0.78 0.40
CA CYS A 66 7.82 -0.18 -0.05
C CYS A 66 7.98 -0.51 -1.53
N ILE A 67 8.09 0.51 -2.39
CA ILE A 67 8.26 0.31 -3.83
C ILE A 67 9.57 -0.40 -4.13
N ALA A 68 10.67 -0.03 -3.47
CA ALA A 68 11.97 -0.66 -3.66
C ALA A 68 11.96 -2.14 -3.27
N ALA A 69 11.39 -2.48 -2.11
CA ALA A 69 11.25 -3.87 -1.67
C ALA A 69 10.43 -4.69 -2.67
N LEU A 70 9.28 -4.16 -3.10
CA LEU A 70 8.40 -4.83 -4.05
C LEU A 70 9.07 -5.04 -5.42
N LYS A 71 9.78 -4.04 -5.93
CA LYS A 71 10.52 -4.13 -7.21
C LYS A 71 11.68 -5.12 -7.15
N ALA A 72 12.23 -5.40 -5.97
CA ALA A 72 13.26 -6.41 -5.80
C ALA A 72 12.68 -7.84 -5.85
N GLU A 73 11.42 -8.02 -5.47
CA GLU A 73 10.72 -9.31 -5.48
C GLU A 73 10.14 -9.65 -6.86
N ARG A 74 9.70 -8.64 -7.62
CA ARG A 74 9.03 -8.83 -8.92
C ARG A 74 9.13 -7.60 -9.81
N ASN A 75 9.02 -7.84 -11.12
CA ASN A 75 8.91 -6.77 -12.11
C ASN A 75 7.48 -6.24 -12.17
N TYR A 76 7.35 -4.92 -12.28
CA TYR A 76 6.07 -4.24 -12.45
C TYR A 76 6.03 -3.59 -13.81
N ASP A 77 4.92 -3.76 -14.54
CA ASP A 77 4.68 -3.07 -15.79
C ASP A 77 4.52 -1.56 -15.56
N GLU A 78 3.79 -1.18 -14.51
CA GLU A 78 3.55 0.21 -14.12
C GLU A 78 3.50 0.38 -12.58
N ILE A 79 3.86 1.58 -12.12
CA ILE A 79 3.74 2.02 -10.73
C ILE A 79 2.99 3.34 -10.76
N ILE A 80 1.79 3.36 -10.19
CA ILE A 80 0.84 4.48 -10.23
C ILE A 80 0.45 4.96 -8.83
#